data_AF-A0A964N9E0-F1
#
_entry.id   AF-A0A964N9E0-F1
#
_cell.length_a   1.000
_cell.length_b   1.000
_cell.length_c   1.000
_cell.angle_alpha   90.00
_cell.angle_beta   90.00
_cell.angle_gamma   90.00
#
_symmetry.space_group_name_H-M   'P 1'
#
loop_
_entity.id
_entity.type
_entity.pdbx_description
1 polymer ?
#
loop_
_entity_poly.entity_id
_entity_poly.type
_entity_poly.pdbx_seq_one_letter_code
_entity_poly.pdbx_strand_id
1 'polypeptide(L)'
;MIRDYAATERTARRLTGQLRACEAAALAFCRLLEKWHRGEAVPATPGGRQAALRHAADRIETALAGLEGPLSRYLLELEPERAEGRSWYGGPGAGELVEWRPILDRAGVHACPNRVAAAYLELAVLVRALEGLADAARLDSAPDRSSLWAGLFDLRDTLLGSTVDDLRALAA
;
A
#
# COMPACT_ATOMS: atom_id res chain seq x y z
N MET A 1 -0.89 -0.47 -20.40
CA MET A 1 -1.78 -1.23 -19.49
C MET A 1 -2.91 -0.39 -18.89
N ILE A 2 -2.71 0.44 -17.84
CA ILE A 2 -3.82 1.25 -17.26
C ILE A 2 -4.49 2.14 -18.31
N ARG A 3 -3.70 2.70 -19.23
CA ARG A 3 -4.21 3.50 -20.34
C ARG A 3 -5.06 2.71 -21.34
N ASP A 4 -4.80 1.41 -21.45
CA ASP A 4 -5.36 0.55 -22.49
C ASP A 4 -6.80 0.14 -22.14
N TYR A 5 -7.14 0.17 -20.85
CA TYR A 5 -8.47 -0.16 -20.34
C TYR A 5 -9.22 1.03 -19.74
N ALA A 6 -8.59 2.20 -19.59
CA ALA A 6 -9.29 3.40 -19.13
C ALA A 6 -10.22 3.94 -20.22
N ALA A 7 -11.42 4.37 -19.85
CA ALA A 7 -12.35 5.01 -20.78
C ALA A 7 -11.82 6.37 -21.29
N THR A 8 -10.95 7.02 -20.52
CA THR A 8 -10.30 8.28 -20.90
C THR A 8 -8.85 8.36 -20.45
N GLU A 9 -8.02 9.07 -21.22
CA GLU A 9 -6.64 9.40 -20.83
C GLU A 9 -6.57 10.19 -19.50
N ARG A 10 -7.60 10.98 -19.18
CA ARG A 10 -7.72 11.69 -17.90
C ARG A 10 -7.87 10.69 -16.74
N THR A 11 -8.71 9.67 -16.87
CA THR A 11 -8.86 8.62 -15.85
C THR A 11 -7.53 7.91 -15.66
N ALA A 12 -6.89 7.47 -16.75
CA ALA A 12 -5.62 6.75 -16.69
C ALA A 12 -4.52 7.55 -15.99
N ARG A 13 -4.34 8.83 -16.35
CA ARG A 13 -3.34 9.71 -15.72
C ARG A 13 -3.61 9.93 -14.24
N ARG A 14 -4.87 10.18 -13.87
CA ARG A 14 -5.25 10.44 -12.47
C ARG A 14 -5.01 9.19 -11.62
N LEU A 15 -5.44 8.02 -12.06
CA LEU A 15 -5.23 6.77 -11.34
C LEU A 15 -3.74 6.47 -11.20
N THR A 16 -2.98 6.53 -12.30
CA THR A 16 -1.53 6.27 -12.28
C THR A 16 -0.81 7.21 -11.31
N GLY A 17 -1.19 8.50 -11.29
CA GLY A 17 -0.63 9.46 -10.35
C GLY A 17 -0.91 9.12 -8.88
N GLN A 18 -2.15 8.71 -8.56
CA GLN A 18 -2.53 8.33 -7.20
C GLN A 18 -1.87 7.01 -6.76
N LEU A 19 -1.84 5.99 -7.62
CA LEU A 19 -1.14 4.73 -7.31
C LEU A 19 0.34 4.97 -7.00
N ARG A 20 1.02 5.84 -7.77
CA ARG A 20 2.42 6.23 -7.50
C ARG A 20 2.58 7.01 -6.20
N ALA A 21 1.60 7.84 -5.84
CA ALA A 21 1.62 8.55 -4.56
C ALA A 21 1.49 7.58 -3.38
N CYS A 22 0.58 6.60 -3.49
CA CYS A 22 0.43 5.51 -2.52
C CYS A 22 1.71 4.68 -2.42
N GLU A 23 2.29 4.26 -3.55
CA GLU A 23 3.55 3.51 -3.60
C GLU A 23 4.68 4.23 -2.85
N ALA A 24 4.88 5.52 -3.16
CA ALA A 24 5.94 6.31 -2.55
C ALA A 24 5.74 6.50 -1.04
N ALA A 25 4.49 6.70 -0.60
CA ALA A 25 4.17 6.83 0.82
C ALA A 25 4.30 5.49 1.57
N ALA A 26 3.82 4.40 0.98
CA ALA A 26 3.93 3.05 1.52
C ALA A 26 5.39 2.63 1.67
N LEU A 27 6.22 2.83 0.64
CA LEU A 27 7.66 2.59 0.69
C LEU A 27 8.35 3.40 1.80
N ALA A 28 7.97 4.65 2.00
CA ALA A 28 8.52 5.48 3.07
C ALA A 28 8.17 4.93 4.47
N PHE A 29 6.91 4.49 4.66
CA PHE A 29 6.45 3.85 5.88
C PHE A 29 7.17 2.51 6.15
N CYS A 30 7.19 1.60 5.18
CA CYS A 30 7.85 0.30 5.32
C CYS A 30 9.35 0.46 5.61
N ARG A 31 10.06 1.32 4.86
CA ARG A 31 11.49 1.58 5.09
C ARG A 31 11.80 2.18 6.46
N LEU A 32 10.90 3.00 7.02
CA LEU A 32 11.06 3.52 8.37
C LEU A 32 11.06 2.37 9.38
N LEU A 33 10.10 1.45 9.27
CA LEU A 33 9.97 0.30 10.15
C LEU A 33 11.10 -0.73 9.95
N GLU A 34 11.51 -0.99 8.72
CA GLU A 34 12.64 -1.86 8.39
C GLU A 34 13.95 -1.38 9.00
N LYS A 35 14.20 -0.06 9.01
CA LYS A 35 15.36 0.52 9.70
C LYS A 35 15.36 0.17 11.18
N TRP A 36 14.22 0.32 11.85
CA TRP A 36 14.09 -0.02 13.27
C TRP A 36 14.20 -1.53 13.51
N HIS A 37 13.66 -2.34 12.60
CA HIS A 37 13.83 -3.79 12.62
C HIS A 37 15.33 -4.16 12.62
N ARG A 38 16.12 -3.55 11.72
CA ARG A 38 17.59 -3.67 11.66
C ARG A 38 18.35 -3.04 12.83
N GLY A 39 17.66 -2.33 13.73
CA GLY A 39 18.26 -1.67 14.89
C GLY A 39 18.82 -0.28 14.62
N GLU A 40 18.52 0.31 13.46
CA GLU A 40 18.92 1.68 13.14
C GLU A 40 18.03 2.67 13.91
N ALA A 41 18.62 3.41 14.85
CA ALA A 41 17.91 4.40 15.66
C ALA A 41 17.76 5.74 14.92
N VAL A 42 17.03 5.78 13.80
CA VAL A 42 16.77 7.00 13.02
C VAL A 42 15.27 7.31 13.00
N PRO A 43 14.83 8.52 13.40
CA PRO A 43 15.61 9.59 14.05
C PRO A 43 16.26 9.18 15.38
N ALA A 44 17.26 9.95 15.84
CA ALA A 44 18.10 9.59 17.00
C ALA A 44 17.34 9.54 18.34
N THR A 45 16.29 10.35 18.49
CA THR A 45 15.51 10.42 19.73
C THR A 45 14.23 9.58 19.65
N PRO A 46 13.75 9.00 20.77
CA PRO A 46 12.46 8.32 20.82
C PRO A 46 11.30 9.21 20.34
N GLY A 47 11.25 10.46 20.81
CA GLY A 47 10.23 11.42 20.37
C GLY A 47 10.29 11.73 18.87
N GLY A 48 11.50 11.79 18.29
CA GLY A 48 11.68 11.94 16.85
C GLY A 48 11.18 10.72 16.07
N ARG A 49 11.39 9.51 16.58
CA ARG A 49 10.85 8.27 15.99
C ARG A 49 9.33 8.19 16.08
N GLN A 50 8.74 8.58 17.21
CA GLN A 50 7.28 8.70 17.35
C GLN A 50 6.71 9.66 16.30
N ALA A 51 7.30 10.85 16.17
CA ALA A 51 6.86 11.84 15.18
C ALA A 51 7.03 11.34 13.74
N ALA A 52 8.12 10.62 13.45
CA ALA A 52 8.35 10.02 12.14
C ALA A 52 7.31 8.95 11.81
N LEU A 53 6.92 8.10 12.78
CA LEU A 53 5.84 7.12 12.59
C LEU A 53 4.52 7.81 12.27
N ARG A 54 4.11 8.78 13.10
CA ARG A 54 2.86 9.53 12.90
C ARG A 54 2.83 10.20 11.53
N HIS A 55 3.90 10.88 11.15
CA HIS A 55 3.99 11.56 9.87
C HIS A 55 3.96 10.57 8.69
N ALA A 56 4.65 9.44 8.81
CA ALA A 56 4.60 8.41 7.78
C ALA A 56 3.19 7.84 7.63
N ALA A 57 2.50 7.56 8.75
CA ALA A 57 1.13 7.06 8.78
C ALA A 57 0.12 8.06 8.19
N ASP A 58 0.18 9.33 8.59
CA ASP A 58 -0.64 10.43 8.06
C ASP A 58 -0.46 10.59 6.55
N ARG A 59 0.78 10.51 6.06
CA ARG A 59 1.08 10.65 4.63
C ARG A 59 0.50 9.52 3.79
N ILE A 60 0.58 8.27 4.24
CA ILE A 60 0.00 7.14 3.50
C ILE A 60 -1.53 7.16 3.60
N GLU A 61 -2.10 7.52 4.75
CA GLU A 61 -3.55 7.72 4.89
C GLU A 61 -4.07 8.74 3.87
N THR A 62 -3.41 9.90 3.78
CA THR A 62 -3.74 10.95 2.81
C THR A 62 -3.66 10.44 1.37
N ALA A 63 -2.64 9.65 1.04
CA ALA A 63 -2.50 9.07 -0.29
C ALA A 63 -3.61 8.06 -0.61
N LEU A 64 -3.98 7.19 0.34
CA LEU A 64 -5.07 6.23 0.18
C LEU A 64 -6.43 6.92 0.04
N ALA A 65 -6.69 7.97 0.82
CA ALA A 65 -7.88 8.81 0.67
C ALA A 65 -7.97 9.45 -0.74
N GLY A 66 -6.82 9.84 -1.32
CA GLY A 66 -6.74 10.34 -2.69
C GLY A 66 -7.00 9.29 -3.78
N LEU A 67 -6.81 8.01 -3.46
CA LEU A 67 -6.96 6.88 -4.39
C LEU A 67 -8.40 6.40 -4.55
N GLU A 68 -9.24 6.49 -3.52
CA GLU A 68 -10.58 5.89 -3.46
C GLU A 68 -11.45 6.20 -4.68
N GLY A 69 -11.64 7.49 -4.97
CA GLY A 69 -12.47 7.94 -6.09
C GLY A 69 -11.92 7.50 -7.46
N PRO A 70 -10.65 7.79 -7.79
CA PRO A 70 -10.02 7.35 -9.03
C PRO A 70 -10.04 5.84 -9.24
N LEU A 71 -9.76 5.06 -8.20
CA LEU A 71 -9.75 3.60 -8.26
C LEU A 71 -11.15 3.05 -8.47
N SER A 72 -12.14 3.52 -7.71
CA SER A 72 -13.53 3.08 -7.86
C SER A 72 -14.07 3.37 -9.26
N ARG A 73 -13.75 4.54 -9.83
CA ARG A 73 -14.12 4.86 -11.21
C ARG A 73 -13.47 3.91 -12.22
N TYR A 74 -12.16 3.66 -12.09
CA TYR A 74 -11.45 2.80 -13.02
C TYR A 74 -11.92 1.33 -12.94
N LEU A 75 -12.26 0.83 -11.75
CA LEU A 75 -12.84 -0.50 -11.57
C LEU A 75 -14.19 -0.66 -12.29
N LEU A 76 -14.98 0.41 -12.43
CA LEU A 76 -16.21 0.41 -13.23
C LEU A 76 -15.90 0.43 -14.73
N GLU A 77 -14.93 1.26 -15.16
CA GLU A 77 -14.49 1.34 -16.57
C GLU A 77 -13.84 0.04 -17.07
N LEU A 78 -13.26 -0.75 -16.17
CA LEU A 78 -12.56 -1.98 -16.51
C LEU A 78 -13.46 -3.07 -17.10
N GLU A 79 -14.77 -3.12 -16.81
CA GLU A 79 -15.74 -4.10 -17.37
C GLU A 79 -15.18 -5.55 -17.52
N PRO A 80 -14.88 -6.26 -16.42
CA PRO A 80 -14.23 -7.57 -16.51
C PRO A 80 -15.06 -8.59 -17.28
N GLU A 81 -14.40 -9.39 -18.12
CA GLU A 81 -15.05 -10.41 -18.95
C GLU A 81 -15.55 -11.60 -18.12
N ARG A 82 -14.99 -11.81 -16.92
CA ARG A 82 -15.36 -12.87 -15.99
C ARG A 82 -15.31 -12.35 -14.55
N ALA A 83 -16.21 -12.86 -13.71
CA ALA A 83 -16.24 -12.53 -12.28
C ALA A 83 -15.07 -13.16 -11.48
N GLU A 84 -14.45 -14.24 -11.98
CA GLU A 84 -13.45 -15.04 -11.27
C GLU A 84 -12.02 -14.81 -11.81
N GLY A 85 -11.60 -13.56 -11.90
CA GLY A 85 -10.18 -13.24 -12.17
C GLY A 85 -9.29 -13.63 -10.98
N ARG A 86 -8.06 -14.08 -11.24
CA ARG A 86 -7.04 -14.23 -10.18
C ARG A 86 -6.22 -12.95 -10.09
N SER A 87 -6.03 -12.44 -8.88
CA SER A 87 -5.11 -11.32 -8.62
C SER A 87 -3.72 -11.61 -9.18
N TRP A 88 -3.08 -10.61 -9.79
CA TRP A 88 -1.73 -10.75 -10.36
C TRP A 88 -0.65 -10.78 -9.28
N TYR A 89 -0.97 -10.41 -8.05
CA TYR A 89 -0.11 -10.50 -6.89
C TYR A 89 -0.63 -11.59 -5.94
N GLY A 90 0.29 -12.20 -5.20
CA GLY A 90 -0.03 -13.10 -4.10
C GLY A 90 -0.19 -12.33 -2.80
N GLY A 91 -0.92 -12.92 -1.86
CA GLY A 91 -1.07 -12.39 -0.50
C GLY A 91 0.27 -12.30 0.26
N PRO A 92 0.19 -11.92 1.54
CA PRO A 92 1.37 -11.74 2.37
C PRO A 92 2.20 -13.02 2.50
N GLY A 93 3.52 -12.86 2.42
CA GLY A 93 4.49 -13.96 2.58
C GLY A 93 4.93 -14.13 4.04
N ALA A 94 5.45 -15.30 4.38
CA ALA A 94 5.98 -15.57 5.73
C ALA A 94 7.09 -14.58 6.16
N GLY A 95 7.84 -14.02 5.20
CA GLY A 95 8.87 -13.01 5.45
C GLY A 95 8.34 -11.62 5.85
N GLU A 96 7.04 -11.37 5.70
CA GLU A 96 6.39 -10.10 6.10
C GLU A 96 5.76 -10.19 7.50
N LEU A 97 5.72 -11.39 8.09
CA LEU A 97 5.26 -11.62 9.45
C LEU A 97 6.36 -11.26 10.45
N VAL A 98 6.27 -10.06 10.99
CA VAL A 98 7.26 -9.52 11.94
C VAL A 98 6.62 -9.33 13.32
N GLU A 99 7.30 -9.76 14.36
CA GLU A 99 6.92 -9.44 15.75
C GLU A 99 7.34 -8.00 16.08
N TRP A 100 6.40 -7.05 16.01
CA TRP A 100 6.72 -5.63 16.11
C TRP A 100 6.95 -5.12 17.52
N ARG A 101 6.39 -5.76 18.56
CA ARG A 101 6.53 -5.30 19.96
C ARG A 101 8.00 -5.07 20.38
N PRO A 102 8.91 -6.07 20.28
CA PRO A 102 10.31 -5.87 20.68
C PRO A 102 11.04 -4.79 19.84
N ILE A 103 10.60 -4.56 18.60
CA ILE A 103 11.19 -3.54 17.73
C ILE A 103 10.75 -2.14 18.19
N LEU A 104 9.45 -1.97 18.46
CA LEU A 104 8.89 -0.70 18.93
C LEU A 104 9.42 -0.34 20.32
N ASP A 105 9.53 -1.30 21.23
CA ASP A 105 10.08 -1.11 22.58
C ASP A 105 11.54 -0.64 22.51
N ARG A 106 12.37 -1.31 21.70
CA ARG A 106 13.76 -0.92 21.45
C ARG A 106 13.87 0.44 20.76
N ALA A 107 12.95 0.76 19.86
CA ALA A 107 12.86 2.08 19.24
C ALA A 107 12.32 3.15 20.22
N GLY A 108 11.77 2.79 21.38
CA GLY A 108 11.10 3.74 22.27
C GLY A 108 9.91 4.44 21.60
N VAL A 109 9.19 3.72 20.73
CA VAL A 109 8.00 4.20 20.02
C VAL A 109 6.77 3.58 20.67
N HIS A 110 5.82 4.41 21.06
CA HIS A 110 4.56 3.98 21.65
C HIS A 110 3.48 3.90 20.56
N ALA A 111 3.30 2.69 20.03
CA ALA A 111 2.27 2.38 19.05
C ALA A 111 1.72 0.97 19.31
N CYS A 112 0.48 0.70 18.91
CA CYS A 112 -0.09 -0.63 19.03
C CYS A 112 0.63 -1.60 18.07
N PRO A 113 1.33 -2.64 18.56
CA PRO A 113 2.12 -3.53 17.69
C PRO A 113 1.26 -4.24 16.65
N ASN A 114 0.01 -4.57 16.97
CA ASN A 114 -0.90 -5.25 16.06
C ASN A 114 -1.32 -4.34 14.89
N ARG A 115 -1.53 -3.05 15.15
CA ARG A 115 -1.85 -2.08 14.09
C ARG A 115 -0.66 -1.80 13.20
N VAL A 116 0.54 -1.72 13.77
CA VAL A 116 1.80 -1.64 13.00
C VAL A 116 1.98 -2.88 12.14
N ALA A 117 1.71 -4.07 12.68
CA ALA A 117 1.78 -5.33 11.93
C ALA A 117 0.84 -5.34 10.73
N ALA A 118 -0.44 -5.06 10.96
CA ALA A 118 -1.46 -5.03 9.92
C ALA A 118 -1.13 -3.98 8.84
N ALA A 119 -0.86 -2.73 9.24
CA ALA A 119 -0.53 -1.67 8.30
C ALA A 119 0.75 -1.97 7.51
N TYR A 120 1.80 -2.49 8.15
CA TYR A 120 3.03 -2.88 7.44
C TYR A 120 2.77 -3.97 6.41
N LEU A 121 2.00 -4.99 6.77
CA LEU A 121 1.70 -6.13 5.90
C LEU A 121 0.97 -5.68 4.63
N GLU A 122 -0.12 -4.92 4.80
CA GLU A 122 -0.95 -4.48 3.67
C GLU A 122 -0.22 -3.48 2.78
N LEU A 123 0.61 -2.61 3.37
CA LEU A 123 1.43 -1.68 2.59
C LEU A 123 2.57 -2.39 1.85
N ALA A 124 3.17 -3.44 2.42
CA ALA A 124 4.16 -4.26 1.72
C ALA A 124 3.54 -5.00 0.54
N VAL A 125 2.33 -5.55 0.71
CA VAL A 125 1.55 -6.18 -0.38
C VAL A 125 1.22 -5.16 -1.47
N LEU A 126 0.76 -3.96 -1.10
CA LEU A 126 0.52 -2.88 -2.06
C LEU A 126 1.77 -2.54 -2.88
N VAL A 127 2.91 -2.32 -2.23
CA VAL A 127 4.17 -2.00 -2.92
C VAL A 127 4.52 -3.11 -3.91
N ARG A 128 4.51 -4.37 -3.49
CA ARG A 128 4.82 -5.52 -4.33
C ARG A 128 3.82 -5.68 -5.49
N ALA A 129 2.54 -5.39 -5.26
CA ALA A 129 1.52 -5.43 -6.31
C ALA A 129 1.77 -4.37 -7.39
N LEU A 130 2.19 -3.16 -6.98
CA LEU A 130 2.50 -2.06 -7.91
C LEU A 130 3.82 -2.29 -8.65
N GLU A 131 4.84 -2.81 -7.97
CA GLU A 131 6.09 -3.25 -8.59
C GLU A 131 5.82 -4.33 -9.65
N GLY A 132 5.00 -5.33 -9.33
CA GLY A 132 4.60 -6.37 -10.26
C GLY A 132 3.85 -5.85 -11.49
N LEU A 133 2.97 -4.85 -11.34
CA LEU A 133 2.32 -4.18 -12.49
C LEU A 133 3.33 -3.41 -13.35
N ALA A 134 4.29 -2.74 -12.71
CA ALA A 134 5.33 -1.99 -13.42
C ALA A 134 6.26 -2.93 -14.20
N ASP A 135 6.63 -4.07 -13.62
CA ASP A 135 7.40 -5.12 -14.30
C ASP A 135 6.63 -5.75 -15.46
N ALA A 136 5.37 -6.13 -15.24
CA ALA A 136 4.52 -6.67 -16.29
C ALA A 136 4.36 -5.69 -17.47
N ALA A 137 4.25 -4.39 -17.20
CA ALA A 137 4.22 -3.37 -18.23
C ALA A 137 5.55 -3.23 -18.99
N ARG A 138 6.70 -3.44 -18.32
CA ARG A 138 8.03 -3.42 -18.97
C ARG A 138 8.28 -4.65 -19.85
N LEU A 139 7.76 -5.80 -19.45
CA LEU A 139 7.94 -7.08 -20.13
C LEU A 139 6.86 -7.38 -21.18
N ASP A 140 5.94 -6.43 -21.41
CA ASP A 140 4.77 -6.61 -22.29
C ASP A 140 3.93 -7.85 -21.91
N SER A 141 3.86 -8.13 -20.60
CA SER A 141 3.18 -9.30 -20.02
C SER A 141 2.04 -8.87 -19.10
N ALA A 142 1.27 -7.87 -19.54
CA ALA A 142 0.18 -7.30 -18.76
C ALA A 142 -0.85 -8.36 -18.33
N PRO A 143 -1.34 -8.34 -17.07
CA PRO A 143 -2.51 -9.13 -16.71
C PRO A 143 -3.68 -8.76 -17.61
N ASP A 144 -4.51 -9.75 -17.92
CA ASP A 144 -5.77 -9.49 -18.59
C ASP A 144 -6.69 -8.61 -17.73
N ARG A 145 -7.73 -8.08 -18.37
CA ARG A 145 -8.71 -7.19 -17.75
C ARG A 145 -9.36 -7.78 -16.49
N SER A 146 -9.64 -9.08 -16.46
CA SER A 146 -10.29 -9.74 -15.32
C SER A 146 -9.32 -9.90 -14.15
N SER A 147 -8.07 -10.27 -14.42
CA SER A 147 -7.01 -10.33 -13.41
C SER A 147 -6.65 -8.95 -12.85
N LEU A 148 -6.58 -7.92 -13.72
CA LEU A 148 -6.34 -6.53 -13.30
C LEU A 148 -7.51 -5.99 -12.47
N TRP A 149 -8.74 -6.34 -12.82
CA TRP A 149 -9.90 -5.98 -12.01
C TRP A 149 -9.84 -6.65 -10.64
N ALA A 150 -9.60 -7.96 -10.60
CA ALA A 150 -9.59 -8.75 -9.37
C ALA A 150 -8.58 -8.21 -8.35
N GLY A 151 -7.33 -7.98 -8.77
CA GLY A 151 -6.33 -7.47 -7.83
C GLY A 151 -6.53 -6.00 -7.44
N LEU A 152 -7.06 -5.14 -8.33
CA LEU A 152 -7.32 -3.74 -7.96
C LEU A 152 -8.51 -3.63 -7.01
N PHE A 153 -9.50 -4.52 -7.17
CA PHE A 153 -10.63 -4.62 -6.25
C PHE A 153 -10.18 -5.11 -4.88
N ASP A 154 -9.37 -6.17 -4.83
CA ASP A 154 -8.81 -6.73 -3.60
C ASP A 154 -7.97 -5.70 -2.84
N LEU A 155 -7.03 -5.01 -3.52
CA LEU A 155 -6.28 -3.90 -2.93
C LEU A 155 -7.19 -2.82 -2.36
N ARG A 156 -8.25 -2.45 -3.08
CA ARG A 156 -9.19 -1.43 -2.60
C ARG A 156 -9.88 -1.88 -1.32
N ASP A 157 -10.40 -3.10 -1.28
CA ASP A 157 -11.17 -3.62 -0.16
C ASP A 157 -10.32 -3.70 1.11
N THR A 158 -9.09 -4.21 0.99
CA THR A 158 -8.18 -4.34 2.14
C THR A 158 -7.60 -2.99 2.60
N LEU A 159 -7.17 -2.15 1.66
CA LEU A 159 -6.53 -0.86 2.02
C LEU A 159 -7.55 0.15 2.54
N LEU A 160 -8.70 0.28 1.88
CA LEU A 160 -9.71 1.28 2.26
C LEU A 160 -10.67 0.77 3.34
N GLY A 161 -10.68 -0.53 3.63
CA GLY A 161 -11.45 -1.13 4.71
C GLY A 161 -10.78 -0.93 6.07
N SER A 162 -9.77 -1.74 6.39
CA SER A 162 -9.15 -1.78 7.73
C SER A 162 -7.84 -1.00 7.84
N THR A 163 -7.03 -0.97 6.78
CA THR A 163 -5.68 -0.40 6.82
C THR A 163 -5.71 1.10 7.12
N VAL A 164 -6.62 1.84 6.51
CA VAL A 164 -6.81 3.28 6.75
C VAL A 164 -7.12 3.58 8.22
N ASP A 165 -7.95 2.77 8.88
CA ASP A 165 -8.28 3.00 10.29
C ASP A 165 -7.09 2.70 11.22
N ASP A 166 -6.27 1.71 10.89
CA ASP A 166 -5.01 1.47 11.58
C ASP A 166 -4.03 2.63 11.40
N LEU A 167 -3.92 3.17 10.18
CA LEU A 167 -3.06 4.32 9.89
C LEU A 167 -3.51 5.58 10.62
N ARG A 168 -4.82 5.85 10.69
CA ARG A 168 -5.38 6.96 11.48
C ARG A 168 -5.06 6.82 12.97
N ALA A 169 -5.19 5.61 13.51
CA ALA A 169 -4.84 5.35 14.90
C ALA A 169 -3.33 5.50 15.17
N LEU A 170 -2.48 5.21 14.18
CA LEU A 170 -1.03 5.41 14.26
C LEU A 170 -0.59 6.88 14.07
N ALA A 171 -1.43 7.70 13.41
CA ALA A 171 -1.17 9.11 13.17
C ALA A 171 -1.57 10.02 14.35
N ALA A 172 -2.49 9.56 15.22
CA ALA A 172 -2.91 10.24 16.44
C ALA A 172 -1.80 10.33 17.51
#